data_AF-A0A3E1EW12-F1
#
_entry.id   AF-A0A3E1EW12-F1
#
_cell.length_a   1.000
_cell.length_b   1.000
_cell.length_c   1.000
_cell.angle_alpha   90.00
_cell.angle_beta   90.00
_cell.angle_gamma   90.00
#
_symmetry.space_group_name_H-M   'P 1'
#
loop_
_entity.id
_entity.type
_entity.pdbx_description
1 polymer ?
#
loop_
_entity_poly.entity_id
_entity_poly.type
_entity_poly.pdbx_seq_one_letter_code
_entity_poly.pdbx_strand_id
1 'polypeptide(L)'
;METISATIALITGSFTVIGLIKNKSTAILMVSAFILGLLSLILSRDFMLDGSNANHLLAYLLISVLTISFAVGIFAKQSSKKLFALIPIALSGVFYIYPQIAEHSFLNQKIDDVLVLSGIAFVSALAPVIIFTCDKVVTLGITKITTLEWNDENKHSFHNALTLVFIGIIAVIGNFLVGKISLLVAATFMLSSAFVTRNKFNLKSSTLLTSGSTLFLISSAYILLEKYGFQSLDLKNGEVLEGLFMAGFLAVIYSLFINLGQKSKGNWQFLPVLKSILAPIIILFLIGFAYTQLERLGGMLTLTSYMIGLGLITMIFSALKNNDNLVGLHLISLGAILLFSPYLKPVQQSSGIDLNALGIEASGEENNQSEQQNLSYHEKLDEPNGKVFPKEKSTWKIDEKSSKVFFELGPEDGRTKGEFTNIKGELAINETHENANIKVTIPVKHISTYNSMRDESLMDKEYFHEEKFPEITFESDQFTKKDDAYLLEGTFNMLGYSNPLEVTLKLVGIGTNNGKEVMVLWGKSSVDKTQYGMPSSAKVGDIVDFHFEVQLNK
;
A
#
# COMPACT_ATOMS: atom_id res chain seq x y z
N MET A 1 -16.09 -7.85 1.41
CA MET A 1 -15.76 -7.58 2.83
C MET A 1 -15.33 -6.13 3.03
N GLU A 2 -14.44 -5.60 2.18
CA GLU A 2 -13.92 -4.23 2.30
C GLU A 2 -14.97 -3.12 2.21
N THR A 3 -15.92 -3.22 1.28
CA THR A 3 -17.04 -2.26 1.17
C THR A 3 -17.90 -2.21 2.42
N ILE A 4 -18.13 -3.37 3.06
CA ILE A 4 -18.85 -3.48 4.33
C ILE A 4 -18.03 -2.83 5.45
N SER A 5 -16.74 -3.18 5.56
CA SER A 5 -15.81 -2.58 6.52
C SER A 5 -15.72 -1.06 6.38
N ALA A 6 -15.62 -0.56 5.15
CA ALA A 6 -15.61 0.85 4.80
C ALA A 6 -16.87 1.56 5.29
N THR A 7 -18.04 0.98 4.99
CA THR A 7 -19.34 1.53 5.39
C THR A 7 -19.48 1.58 6.91
N ILE A 8 -19.11 0.51 7.63
CA ILE A 8 -19.13 0.47 9.10
C ILE A 8 -18.21 1.54 9.69
N ALA A 9 -16.99 1.67 9.15
CA ALA A 9 -16.03 2.68 9.57
C ALA A 9 -16.56 4.11 9.38
N LEU A 10 -17.09 4.44 8.21
CA LEU A 10 -17.65 5.77 7.91
C LEU A 10 -18.84 6.12 8.81
N ILE A 11 -19.78 5.19 8.99
CA ILE A 11 -20.95 5.38 9.85
C ILE A 11 -20.52 5.59 11.30
N THR A 12 -19.66 4.70 11.81
CA THR A 12 -19.20 4.76 13.20
C THR A 12 -18.43 6.04 13.47
N GLY A 13 -17.50 6.41 12.58
CA GLY A 13 -16.72 7.63 12.71
C GLY A 13 -17.58 8.90 12.67
N SER A 14 -18.62 8.91 11.83
CA SER A 14 -19.61 9.99 11.80
C SER A 14 -20.37 10.13 13.13
N PHE A 15 -20.80 9.01 13.72
CA PHE A 15 -21.40 9.02 15.06
C PHE A 15 -20.42 9.49 16.14
N THR A 16 -19.14 9.14 16.04
CA THR A 16 -18.09 9.63 16.95
C THR A 16 -17.98 11.16 16.90
N VAL A 17 -17.95 11.74 15.69
CA VAL A 17 -17.90 13.21 15.49
C VAL A 17 -19.10 13.89 16.15
N ILE A 18 -20.31 13.37 15.89
CA ILE A 18 -21.55 13.91 16.48
C ILE A 18 -21.49 13.83 18.01
N GLY A 19 -21.04 12.69 18.56
CA GLY A 19 -20.89 12.46 19.99
C GLY A 19 -19.92 13.43 20.66
N LEU A 20 -18.78 13.68 20.00
CA LEU A 20 -17.74 14.61 20.48
C LEU A 20 -18.22 16.06 20.50
N ILE A 21 -18.90 16.50 19.45
CA ILE A 21 -19.45 17.87 19.39
C ILE A 21 -20.56 18.08 20.43
N LYS A 22 -21.34 17.04 20.72
CA LYS A 22 -22.38 17.05 21.77
C LYS A 22 -21.86 16.82 23.18
N ASN A 23 -20.54 16.74 23.37
CA ASN A 23 -19.88 16.48 24.65
C ASN A 23 -20.33 15.19 25.36
N LYS A 24 -20.75 14.17 24.61
CA LYS A 24 -21.11 12.83 25.10
C LYS A 24 -19.98 11.85 24.77
N SER A 25 -18.81 11.99 25.39
CA SER A 25 -17.57 11.49 24.78
C SER A 25 -17.26 10.02 25.11
N THR A 26 -17.17 9.64 26.39
CA THR A 26 -16.37 8.46 26.78
C THR A 26 -16.92 7.11 26.31
N ALA A 27 -18.23 6.91 26.34
CA ALA A 27 -18.83 5.64 25.91
C ALA A 27 -18.77 5.46 24.39
N ILE A 28 -19.06 6.54 23.64
CA ILE A 28 -19.02 6.55 22.18
C ILE A 28 -17.60 6.24 21.71
N LEU A 29 -16.60 6.87 22.31
CA LEU A 29 -15.19 6.66 21.97
C LEU A 29 -14.71 5.24 22.18
N MET A 30 -15.18 4.60 23.24
CA MET A 30 -14.87 3.20 23.50
C MET A 30 -15.40 2.29 22.39
N VAL A 31 -16.66 2.49 22.02
CA VAL A 31 -17.30 1.74 20.93
C VAL A 31 -16.57 2.01 19.61
N SER A 32 -16.21 3.26 19.33
CA SER A 32 -15.49 3.64 18.13
C SER A 32 -14.08 3.03 18.06
N ALA A 33 -13.32 3.06 19.16
CA ALA A 33 -12.00 2.44 19.21
C ALA A 33 -12.10 0.91 19.06
N PHE A 34 -13.11 0.29 19.68
CA PHE A 34 -13.38 -1.13 19.52
C PHE A 34 -13.68 -1.51 18.07
N ILE A 35 -14.55 -0.74 17.40
CA ILE A 35 -14.89 -0.97 15.99
C ILE A 35 -13.66 -0.79 15.10
N LEU A 36 -12.83 0.24 15.34
CA LEU A 36 -11.58 0.41 14.58
C LEU A 36 -10.66 -0.80 14.71
N GLY A 37 -10.43 -1.27 15.94
CA GLY A 37 -9.59 -2.45 16.20
C GLY A 37 -10.17 -3.72 15.56
N LEU A 38 -11.49 -3.92 15.66
CA LEU A 38 -12.18 -5.05 15.04
C LEU A 38 -12.02 -5.04 13.51
N LEU A 39 -12.23 -3.89 12.88
CA LEU A 39 -12.07 -3.75 11.42
C LEU A 39 -10.63 -4.01 10.98
N SER A 40 -9.64 -3.48 11.71
CA SER A 40 -8.23 -3.73 11.40
C SER A 40 -7.86 -5.23 11.51
N LEU A 41 -8.36 -5.93 12.53
CA LEU A 41 -8.15 -7.37 12.71
C LEU A 41 -8.88 -8.21 11.66
N ILE A 42 -10.04 -7.75 11.18
CA ILE A 42 -10.75 -8.39 10.06
C ILE A 42 -9.93 -8.24 8.77
N LEU A 43 -9.36 -7.06 8.51
CA LEU A 43 -8.51 -6.82 7.34
C LEU A 43 -7.22 -7.66 7.38
N SER A 44 -6.64 -7.88 8.57
CA SER A 44 -5.41 -8.67 8.71
C SER A 44 -5.61 -10.17 8.49
N ARG A 45 -6.86 -10.65 8.56
CA ARG A 45 -7.18 -12.08 8.62
C ARG A 45 -6.66 -12.86 7.41
N ASP A 46 -6.74 -12.27 6.23
CA ASP A 46 -6.37 -12.93 4.97
C ASP A 46 -4.85 -12.91 4.70
N PHE A 47 -4.08 -12.20 5.54
CA PHE A 47 -2.61 -12.09 5.45
C PHE A 47 -1.87 -13.02 6.43
N MET A 48 -2.62 -13.85 7.15
CA MET A 48 -2.08 -14.84 8.08
C MET A 48 -2.06 -16.20 7.37
N LEU A 49 -0.86 -16.75 7.18
CA LEU A 49 -0.65 -17.96 6.39
C LEU A 49 0.08 -19.03 7.20
N ASP A 50 -0.26 -20.28 6.97
CA ASP A 50 0.41 -21.47 7.49
C ASP A 50 0.85 -22.35 6.30
N GLY A 51 2.17 -22.50 6.13
CA GLY A 51 2.77 -23.09 4.93
C GLY A 51 2.38 -22.31 3.65
N SER A 52 1.29 -22.74 2.99
CA SER A 52 0.71 -22.10 1.79
C SER A 52 -0.79 -21.82 1.91
N ASN A 53 -1.41 -22.13 3.06
CA ASN A 53 -2.85 -22.00 3.25
C ASN A 53 -3.18 -20.85 4.20
N ALA A 54 -4.35 -20.23 4.00
CA ALA A 54 -4.84 -19.21 4.91
C ALA A 54 -5.13 -19.80 6.30
N ASN A 55 -4.52 -19.24 7.34
CA ASN A 55 -4.76 -19.64 8.71
C ASN A 55 -5.22 -18.44 9.54
N HIS A 56 -6.46 -18.51 10.00
CA HIS A 56 -7.12 -17.39 10.66
C HIS A 56 -7.08 -17.48 12.19
N LEU A 57 -6.40 -18.48 12.76
CA LEU A 57 -6.37 -18.74 14.21
C LEU A 57 -5.92 -17.52 15.00
N LEU A 58 -4.78 -16.94 14.62
CA LEU A 58 -4.21 -15.78 15.31
C LEU A 58 -5.14 -14.56 15.24
N ALA A 59 -5.72 -14.28 14.07
CA ALA A 59 -6.66 -13.19 13.91
C ALA A 59 -7.90 -13.37 14.80
N TYR A 60 -8.48 -14.56 14.85
CA TYR A 60 -9.63 -14.86 15.72
C TYR A 60 -9.29 -14.78 17.21
N LEU A 61 -8.09 -15.19 17.60
CA LEU A 61 -7.59 -15.06 18.97
C LEU A 61 -7.48 -13.58 19.36
N LEU A 62 -6.89 -12.72 18.53
CA LEU A 62 -6.79 -11.29 18.78
C LEU A 62 -8.17 -10.62 18.84
N ILE A 63 -9.09 -10.99 17.95
CA ILE A 63 -10.49 -10.53 17.97
C ILE A 63 -11.17 -10.93 19.29
N SER A 64 -10.94 -12.16 19.75
CA SER A 64 -11.51 -12.67 21.00
C SER A 64 -10.98 -11.90 22.21
N VAL A 65 -9.66 -11.67 22.28
CA VAL A 65 -9.03 -10.87 23.35
C VAL A 65 -9.61 -9.46 23.40
N LEU A 66 -9.73 -8.81 22.24
CA LEU A 66 -10.28 -7.46 22.14
C LEU A 66 -11.75 -7.41 22.58
N THR A 67 -12.55 -8.38 22.14
CA THR A 67 -14.00 -8.47 22.44
C THR A 67 -14.26 -8.76 23.91
N ILE A 68 -13.54 -9.74 24.50
CA ILE A 68 -13.63 -10.06 25.93
C ILE A 68 -13.23 -8.84 26.76
N SER A 69 -12.12 -8.19 26.42
CA SER A 69 -11.65 -7.01 27.16
C SER A 69 -12.60 -5.82 27.04
N PHE A 70 -13.23 -5.63 25.88
CA PHE A 70 -14.27 -4.62 25.69
C PHE A 70 -15.51 -4.92 26.57
N ALA A 71 -16.02 -6.15 26.56
CA ALA A 71 -17.16 -6.57 27.38
C ALA A 71 -16.85 -6.42 28.89
N VAL A 72 -15.66 -6.86 29.31
CA VAL A 72 -15.16 -6.64 30.68
C VAL A 72 -15.06 -5.16 31.00
N GLY A 73 -14.56 -4.32 30.08
CA GLY A 73 -14.48 -2.86 30.26
C GLY A 73 -15.84 -2.17 30.39
N ILE A 74 -16.91 -2.76 29.84
CA ILE A 74 -18.29 -2.33 30.06
C ILE A 74 -18.77 -2.76 31.45
N PHE A 75 -18.61 -4.03 31.81
CA PHE A 75 -19.07 -4.57 33.10
C PHE A 75 -18.30 -3.99 34.30
N ALA A 76 -16.97 -3.97 34.21
CA ALA A 76 -16.07 -3.49 35.25
C ALA A 76 -16.25 -1.99 35.55
N LYS A 77 -16.95 -1.23 34.68
CA LYS A 77 -17.32 0.17 34.92
C LYS A 77 -18.06 0.36 36.25
N GLN A 78 -18.87 -0.62 36.65
CA GLN A 78 -19.68 -0.55 37.89
C GLN A 78 -18.95 -1.07 39.13
N SER A 79 -17.78 -1.70 38.97
CA SER A 79 -17.03 -2.29 40.09
C SER A 79 -15.94 -1.34 40.59
N SER A 80 -15.65 -1.33 41.90
CA SER A 80 -14.48 -0.63 42.47
C SER A 80 -13.19 -1.47 42.43
N LYS A 81 -13.29 -2.77 42.13
CA LYS A 81 -12.14 -3.69 42.19
C LYS A 81 -11.12 -3.35 41.10
N LYS A 82 -9.87 -3.14 41.50
CA LYS A 82 -8.73 -2.90 40.57
C LYS A 82 -8.23 -4.18 39.89
N LEU A 83 -8.59 -5.36 40.42
CA LEU A 83 -8.18 -6.66 39.89
C LEU A 83 -8.56 -6.86 38.42
N PHE A 84 -9.66 -6.25 37.96
CA PHE A 84 -10.06 -6.30 36.55
C PHE A 84 -8.96 -5.81 35.60
N ALA A 85 -8.11 -4.87 36.03
CA ALA A 85 -6.97 -4.40 35.23
C ALA A 85 -5.95 -5.51 34.91
N LEU A 86 -5.95 -6.62 35.65
CA LEU A 86 -5.09 -7.77 35.37
C LEU A 86 -5.64 -8.68 34.27
N ILE A 87 -6.90 -8.52 33.83
CA ILE A 87 -7.50 -9.43 32.84
C ILE A 87 -6.77 -9.37 31.49
N PRO A 88 -6.51 -8.19 30.89
CA PRO A 88 -5.75 -8.13 29.63
C PRO A 88 -4.32 -8.66 29.77
N ILE A 89 -3.72 -8.54 30.95
CA ILE A 89 -2.40 -9.08 31.28
C ILE A 89 -2.46 -10.61 31.37
N ALA A 90 -3.49 -11.18 31.99
CA ALA A 90 -3.68 -12.63 32.01
C ALA A 90 -3.96 -13.19 30.61
N LEU A 91 -4.76 -12.47 29.80
CA LEU A 91 -5.06 -12.83 28.42
C LEU A 91 -3.81 -12.81 27.51
N SER A 92 -2.76 -12.06 27.85
CA SER A 92 -1.52 -12.06 27.04
C SER A 92 -0.78 -13.40 27.12
N GLY A 93 -1.05 -14.20 28.16
CA GLY A 93 -0.52 -15.56 28.29
C GLY A 93 -1.09 -16.55 27.26
N VAL A 94 -2.07 -16.16 26.46
CA VAL A 94 -2.69 -17.03 25.43
C VAL A 94 -1.67 -17.58 24.43
N PHE A 95 -0.62 -16.81 24.11
CA PHE A 95 0.45 -17.24 23.20
C PHE A 95 1.29 -18.39 23.75
N TYR A 96 1.45 -18.46 25.08
CA TYR A 96 2.15 -19.57 25.73
C TYR A 96 1.35 -20.87 25.64
N ILE A 97 0.02 -20.77 25.59
CA ILE A 97 -0.90 -21.92 25.52
C ILE A 97 -0.96 -22.48 24.09
N TYR A 98 -0.66 -21.65 23.08
CA TYR A 98 -0.72 -22.01 21.65
C TYR A 98 0.63 -21.81 20.94
N PRO A 99 1.66 -22.63 21.25
CA PRO A 99 2.98 -22.51 20.62
C PRO A 99 2.97 -22.80 19.10
N GLN A 100 1.93 -23.47 18.60
CA GLN A 100 1.72 -23.74 17.17
C GLN A 100 1.66 -22.47 16.31
N ILE A 101 1.42 -21.30 16.92
CA ILE A 101 1.45 -19.98 16.23
C ILE A 101 2.84 -19.69 15.63
N ALA A 102 3.92 -20.29 16.15
CA ALA A 102 5.29 -20.13 15.62
C ALA A 102 5.44 -20.62 14.17
N GLU A 103 4.59 -21.55 13.73
CA GLU A 103 4.69 -22.14 12.40
C GLU A 103 4.07 -21.24 11.31
N HIS A 104 3.48 -20.12 11.72
CA HIS A 104 2.70 -19.25 10.85
C HIS A 104 3.53 -18.06 10.37
N SER A 105 3.03 -17.41 9.32
CA SER A 105 3.54 -16.15 8.81
C SER A 105 2.46 -15.08 8.75
N PHE A 106 2.89 -13.83 8.84
CA PHE A 106 2.05 -12.65 8.67
C PHE A 106 2.74 -11.69 7.69
N LEU A 107 2.04 -11.28 6.63
CA LEU A 107 2.61 -10.43 5.57
C LEU A 107 3.96 -10.99 5.06
N ASN A 108 3.98 -12.29 4.74
CA ASN A 108 5.15 -13.07 4.30
C ASN A 108 6.33 -13.14 5.30
N GLN A 109 6.15 -12.66 6.52
CA GLN A 109 7.16 -12.74 7.57
C GLN A 109 6.82 -13.85 8.56
N LYS A 110 7.73 -14.80 8.77
CA LYS A 110 7.54 -15.88 9.73
C LYS A 110 7.52 -15.34 11.17
N ILE A 111 6.70 -15.98 12.00
CA ILE A 111 6.65 -15.71 13.43
C ILE A 111 7.75 -16.55 14.10
N ASP A 112 8.98 -16.06 14.05
CA ASP A 112 10.16 -16.84 14.45
C ASP A 112 10.21 -17.15 15.96
N ASP A 113 9.62 -16.29 16.80
CA ASP A 113 9.68 -16.43 18.27
C ASP A 113 8.35 -16.06 18.97
N VAL A 114 7.59 -17.10 19.35
CA VAL A 114 6.33 -16.96 20.11
C VAL A 114 6.58 -16.46 21.54
N LEU A 115 7.74 -16.73 22.13
CA LEU A 115 8.07 -16.21 23.46
C LEU A 115 8.23 -14.69 23.40
N VAL A 116 8.89 -14.17 22.37
CA VAL A 116 8.99 -12.73 22.15
C VAL A 116 7.63 -12.12 21.81
N LEU A 117 6.82 -12.77 20.97
CA LEU A 117 5.45 -12.32 20.67
C LEU A 117 4.59 -12.21 21.95
N SER A 118 4.70 -13.21 22.82
CA SER A 118 4.07 -13.23 24.15
C SER A 118 4.59 -12.09 25.04
N GLY A 119 5.90 -11.83 25.01
CA GLY A 119 6.52 -10.70 25.70
C GLY A 119 5.96 -9.36 25.24
N ILE A 120 5.81 -9.15 23.93
CA ILE A 120 5.21 -7.94 23.34
C ILE A 120 3.76 -7.78 23.80
N ALA A 121 2.98 -8.85 23.76
CA ALA A 121 1.60 -8.85 24.23
C ALA A 121 1.50 -8.47 25.72
N PHE A 122 2.36 -9.06 26.56
CA PHE A 122 2.42 -8.79 27.99
C PHE A 122 2.81 -7.35 28.29
N VAL A 123 3.90 -6.85 27.70
CA VAL A 123 4.37 -5.47 27.89
C VAL A 123 3.31 -4.47 27.44
N SER A 124 2.65 -4.73 26.30
CA SER A 124 1.59 -3.87 25.77
C SER A 124 0.34 -3.85 26.67
N ALA A 125 -0.03 -5.00 27.24
CA ALA A 125 -1.13 -5.08 28.21
C ALA A 125 -0.79 -4.34 29.52
N LEU A 126 0.48 -4.38 29.93
CA LEU A 126 0.97 -3.76 31.15
C LEU A 126 1.18 -2.23 30.98
N ALA A 127 1.39 -1.75 29.76
CA ALA A 127 1.76 -0.36 29.48
C ALA A 127 0.85 0.69 30.15
N PRO A 128 -0.50 0.61 30.10
CA PRO A 128 -1.34 1.61 30.79
C PRO A 128 -1.14 1.65 32.31
N VAL A 129 -0.82 0.51 32.94
CA VAL A 129 -0.53 0.42 34.38
C VAL A 129 0.83 1.03 34.69
N ILE A 130 1.84 0.79 33.85
CA ILE A 130 3.17 1.38 34.00
C ILE A 130 3.09 2.90 33.84
N ILE A 131 2.44 3.37 32.77
CA ILE A 131 2.25 4.79 32.48
C ILE A 131 1.59 5.50 33.69
N PHE A 132 0.53 4.92 34.25
CA PHE A 132 -0.09 5.44 35.46
C PHE A 132 0.84 5.50 36.66
N THR A 133 1.60 4.43 36.87
CA THR A 133 2.50 4.32 38.02
C THR A 133 3.62 5.34 37.92
N CYS A 134 4.23 5.48 36.75
CA CYS A 134 5.24 6.50 36.45
C CYS A 134 4.70 7.91 36.63
N ASP A 135 3.53 8.22 36.08
CA ASP A 135 2.88 9.54 36.23
C ASP A 135 2.68 9.91 37.70
N LYS A 136 2.20 8.96 38.51
CA LYS A 136 2.02 9.14 39.95
C LYS A 136 3.34 9.33 40.69
N VAL A 137 4.37 8.53 40.38
CA VAL A 137 5.69 8.62 41.02
C VAL A 137 6.34 9.96 40.72
N VAL A 138 6.32 10.42 39.47
CA VAL A 138 6.90 11.70 39.06
C VAL A 138 6.14 12.86 39.70
N THR A 139 4.81 12.84 39.67
CA THR A 139 3.98 13.86 40.34
C THR A 139 4.30 13.95 41.84
N LEU A 140 4.40 12.80 42.54
CA LEU A 140 4.78 12.77 43.95
C LEU A 140 6.22 13.27 44.19
N GLY A 141 7.16 12.92 43.31
CA GLY A 141 8.54 13.39 43.40
C GLY A 141 8.63 14.91 43.26
N ILE A 142 8.00 15.48 42.24
CA ILE A 142 8.03 16.93 41.98
C ILE A 142 7.37 17.70 43.12
N THR A 143 6.18 17.29 43.55
CA THR A 143 5.45 17.96 44.64
C THR A 143 6.14 17.85 46.00
N LYS A 144 6.93 16.81 46.25
CA LYS A 144 7.69 16.65 47.51
C LYS A 144 9.07 17.32 47.49
N ILE A 145 9.74 17.34 46.35
CA ILE A 145 11.13 17.81 46.22
C ILE A 145 11.19 19.30 45.84
N THR A 146 10.19 19.80 45.12
CA THR A 146 10.16 21.16 44.61
C THR A 146 8.97 21.95 45.16
N THR A 147 9.09 23.27 45.20
CA THR A 147 7.98 24.18 45.50
C THR A 147 7.10 24.48 44.28
N LEU A 148 7.30 23.78 43.16
CA LEU A 148 6.58 24.01 41.92
C LEU A 148 5.16 23.44 42.02
N GLU A 149 4.17 24.26 41.67
CA GLU A 149 2.81 23.77 41.46
C GLU A 149 2.77 22.96 40.16
N TRP A 150 2.81 21.63 40.29
CA TRP A 150 2.61 20.73 39.17
C TRP A 150 1.13 20.77 38.75
N ASN A 151 0.81 21.74 37.88
CA ASN A 151 -0.55 21.96 37.38
C ASN A 151 -1.04 20.79 36.50
N ASP A 152 -2.34 20.73 36.24
CA ASP A 152 -2.93 19.60 35.51
C ASP A 152 -2.52 19.56 34.03
N GLU A 153 -2.19 20.70 33.43
CA GLU A 153 -1.68 20.78 32.06
C GLU A 153 -0.31 20.12 31.91
N ASN A 154 0.60 20.36 32.87
CA ASN A 154 1.92 19.73 32.92
C ASN A 154 1.82 18.23 33.18
N LYS A 155 0.90 17.79 34.06
CA LYS A 155 0.58 16.35 34.25
C LYS A 155 0.14 15.70 32.95
N HIS A 156 -0.80 16.34 32.25
CA HIS A 156 -1.33 15.80 31.00
C HIS A 156 -0.24 15.71 29.92
N SER A 157 0.56 16.76 29.76
CA SER A 157 1.65 16.77 28.78
C SER A 157 2.68 15.67 29.06
N PHE A 158 3.08 15.49 30.33
CA PHE A 158 3.99 14.42 30.73
C PHE A 158 3.42 13.03 30.48
N HIS A 159 2.16 12.80 30.87
CA HIS A 159 1.47 11.54 30.62
C HIS A 159 1.41 11.18 29.12
N ASN A 160 1.09 12.17 28.28
CA ASN A 160 1.01 11.98 26.84
C ASN A 160 2.40 11.69 26.23
N ALA A 161 3.45 12.38 26.68
CA ALA A 161 4.83 12.12 26.28
C ALA A 161 5.28 10.72 26.69
N LEU A 162 4.93 10.28 27.90
CA LEU A 162 5.24 8.93 28.37
C LEU A 162 4.54 7.87 27.51
N THR A 163 3.29 8.12 27.13
CA THR A 163 2.53 7.23 26.24
C THR A 163 3.18 7.13 24.85
N LEU A 164 3.68 8.25 24.30
CA LEU A 164 4.45 8.29 23.05
C LEU A 164 5.71 7.43 23.12
N VAL A 165 6.48 7.58 24.20
CA VAL A 165 7.72 6.81 24.41
C VAL A 165 7.41 5.32 24.50
N PHE A 166 6.38 4.91 25.26
CA PHE A 166 6.00 3.50 25.36
C PHE A 166 5.57 2.91 24.02
N ILE A 167 4.75 3.63 23.25
CA ILE A 167 4.34 3.18 21.91
C ILE A 167 5.56 3.07 20.99
N GLY A 168 6.45 4.07 20.98
CA GLY A 168 7.66 4.04 20.18
C GLY A 168 8.56 2.87 20.53
N ILE A 169 8.77 2.61 21.83
CA ILE A 169 9.55 1.45 22.31
C ILE A 169 8.91 0.14 21.85
N ILE A 170 7.60 -0.02 22.04
CA ILE A 170 6.89 -1.25 21.64
C ILE A 170 6.95 -1.44 20.13
N ALA A 171 6.81 -0.38 19.34
CA ALA A 171 6.91 -0.42 17.89
C ALA A 171 8.32 -0.80 17.42
N VAL A 172 9.37 -0.17 17.99
CA VAL A 172 10.76 -0.43 17.63
C VAL A 172 11.18 -1.85 18.02
N ILE A 173 11.00 -2.21 19.29
CA ILE A 173 11.40 -3.54 19.80
C ILE A 173 10.57 -4.62 19.12
N GLY A 174 9.26 -4.41 18.98
CA GLY A 174 8.37 -5.36 18.35
C GLY A 174 8.75 -5.63 16.91
N ASN A 175 8.94 -4.56 16.12
CA ASN A 175 9.27 -4.69 14.70
C ASN A 175 10.69 -5.27 14.50
N PHE A 176 11.64 -4.94 15.37
CA PHE A 176 12.99 -5.51 15.32
C PHE A 176 13.01 -7.01 15.63
N LEU A 177 12.23 -7.48 16.59
CA LEU A 177 12.31 -8.86 17.05
C LEU A 177 11.35 -9.83 16.35
N VAL A 178 10.12 -9.40 16.05
CA VAL A 178 9.06 -10.28 15.50
C VAL A 178 8.41 -9.67 14.25
N GLY A 179 8.90 -8.53 13.78
CA GLY A 179 8.44 -7.94 12.52
C GLY A 179 7.07 -7.27 12.58
N LYS A 180 6.41 -7.21 11.42
CA LYS A 180 5.18 -6.41 11.21
C LYS A 180 4.01 -6.84 12.11
N ILE A 181 3.93 -8.12 12.49
CA ILE A 181 2.85 -8.66 13.34
C ILE A 181 2.85 -8.05 14.75
N SER A 182 4.03 -7.64 15.23
CA SER A 182 4.21 -7.09 16.57
C SER A 182 3.32 -5.86 16.82
N LEU A 183 3.18 -4.98 15.82
CA LEU A 183 2.36 -3.77 15.90
C LEU A 183 0.88 -4.10 16.08
N LEU A 184 0.39 -5.12 15.37
CA LEU A 184 -1.01 -5.56 15.46
C LEU A 184 -1.30 -6.19 16.83
N VAL A 185 -0.38 -7.01 17.34
CA VAL A 185 -0.48 -7.61 18.68
C VAL A 185 -0.40 -6.52 19.75
N ALA A 186 0.56 -5.61 19.65
CA ALA A 186 0.69 -4.46 20.55
C ALA A 186 -0.57 -3.59 20.58
N ALA A 187 -1.11 -3.25 19.40
CA ALA A 187 -2.36 -2.50 19.27
C ALA A 187 -3.51 -3.19 20.03
N THR A 188 -3.63 -4.50 19.85
CA THR A 188 -4.69 -5.31 20.46
C THR A 188 -4.60 -5.30 21.98
N PHE A 189 -3.43 -5.59 22.54
CA PHE A 189 -3.26 -5.68 23.99
C PHE A 189 -3.26 -4.31 24.67
N MET A 190 -2.70 -3.29 24.03
CA MET A 190 -2.74 -1.91 24.54
C MET A 190 -4.18 -1.38 24.58
N LEU A 191 -4.96 -1.57 23.51
CA LEU A 191 -6.36 -1.13 23.47
C LEU A 191 -7.25 -1.96 24.41
N SER A 192 -7.02 -3.28 24.49
CA SER A 192 -7.68 -4.16 25.45
C SER A 192 -7.47 -3.71 26.89
N SER A 193 -6.22 -3.37 27.24
CA SER A 193 -5.88 -2.80 28.54
C SER A 193 -6.55 -1.44 28.74
N ALA A 194 -6.54 -0.55 27.74
CA ALA A 194 -7.22 0.74 27.81
C ALA A 194 -8.72 0.63 28.12
N PHE A 195 -9.45 -0.35 27.55
CA PHE A 195 -10.87 -0.54 27.82
C PHE A 195 -11.18 -0.82 29.29
N VAL A 196 -10.34 -1.60 29.95
CA VAL A 196 -10.55 -2.05 31.32
C VAL A 196 -10.01 -1.04 32.33
N THR A 197 -8.85 -0.45 32.04
CA THR A 197 -8.08 0.39 32.97
C THR A 197 -8.60 1.83 33.07
N ARG A 198 -9.27 2.34 32.03
CA ARG A 198 -9.77 3.74 31.93
C ARG A 198 -10.59 4.26 33.11
N ASN A 199 -11.34 3.40 33.81
CA ASN A 199 -12.23 3.80 34.91
C ASN A 199 -11.65 3.41 36.28
N LYS A 200 -10.49 2.76 36.30
CA LYS A 200 -9.86 2.19 37.50
C LYS A 200 -8.70 3.03 37.98
N PHE A 201 -7.98 3.58 37.02
CA PHE A 201 -6.95 4.57 37.24
C PHE A 201 -7.54 5.90 36.79
N ASN A 202 -7.27 6.98 37.53
CA ASN A 202 -7.81 8.31 37.26
C ASN A 202 -7.16 8.97 36.02
N LEU A 203 -6.90 8.16 34.99
CA LEU A 203 -6.27 8.52 33.74
C LEU A 203 -7.31 9.12 32.81
N LYS A 204 -6.90 10.08 31.98
CA LYS A 204 -7.72 10.51 30.86
C LYS A 204 -7.92 9.34 29.90
N SER A 205 -9.12 8.76 29.95
CA SER A 205 -9.53 7.64 29.09
C SER A 205 -9.38 7.93 27.59
N SER A 206 -9.42 9.20 27.19
CA SER A 206 -9.27 9.68 25.81
C SER A 206 -7.90 9.37 25.22
N THR A 207 -6.82 9.69 25.93
CA THR A 207 -5.45 9.49 25.46
C THR A 207 -5.16 8.01 25.22
N LEU A 208 -5.51 7.14 26.18
CA LEU A 208 -5.24 5.71 26.07
C LEU A 208 -6.01 5.05 24.92
N LEU A 209 -7.28 5.43 24.74
CA LEU A 209 -8.09 4.94 23.61
C LEU A 209 -7.55 5.45 22.26
N THR A 210 -7.15 6.72 22.20
CA THR A 210 -6.57 7.32 20.99
C THR A 210 -5.23 6.64 20.63
N SER A 211 -4.41 6.33 21.63
CA SER A 211 -3.13 5.65 21.48
C SER A 211 -3.29 4.23 20.92
N GLY A 212 -4.18 3.42 21.49
CA GLY A 212 -4.49 2.10 20.94
C GLY A 212 -5.07 2.17 19.52
N SER A 213 -5.94 3.15 19.26
CA SER A 213 -6.53 3.36 17.93
C SER A 213 -5.50 3.75 16.86
N THR A 214 -4.44 4.48 17.27
CA THR A 214 -3.34 4.91 16.41
C THR A 214 -2.54 3.71 15.90
N LEU A 215 -2.20 2.79 16.79
CA LEU A 215 -1.50 1.56 16.42
C LEU A 215 -2.30 0.69 15.45
N PHE A 216 -3.63 0.63 15.61
CA PHE A 216 -4.50 -0.06 14.64
C PHE A 216 -4.55 0.63 13.28
N LEU A 217 -4.56 1.96 13.25
CA LEU A 217 -4.51 2.71 11.99
C LEU A 217 -3.19 2.46 11.25
N ILE A 218 -2.06 2.52 11.97
CA ILE A 218 -0.72 2.21 11.42
C ILE A 218 -0.64 0.75 10.94
N SER A 219 -1.16 -0.19 11.73
CA SER A 219 -1.20 -1.61 11.33
C SER A 219 -2.05 -1.83 10.07
N SER A 220 -3.19 -1.14 9.96
CA SER A 220 -4.03 -1.16 8.77
C SER A 220 -3.32 -0.58 7.54
N ALA A 221 -2.48 0.44 7.73
CA ALA A 221 -1.67 1.00 6.66
C ALA A 221 -0.67 -0.02 6.10
N TYR A 222 0.02 -0.78 6.96
CA TYR A 222 0.93 -1.85 6.52
C TYR A 222 0.21 -2.98 5.78
N ILE A 223 -0.97 -3.38 6.26
CA ILE A 223 -1.78 -4.41 5.60
C ILE A 223 -2.16 -3.95 4.20
N LEU A 224 -2.58 -2.69 4.04
CA LEU A 224 -2.90 -2.16 2.71
C LEU A 224 -1.65 -2.00 1.85
N LEU A 225 -0.52 -1.56 2.40
CA LEU A 225 0.75 -1.44 1.67
C LEU A 225 1.13 -2.78 1.01
N GLU A 226 1.14 -3.86 1.79
CA GLU A 226 1.46 -5.21 1.34
C GLU A 226 0.42 -5.75 0.36
N LYS A 227 -0.87 -5.53 0.65
CA LYS A 227 -1.98 -5.96 -0.21
C LYS A 227 -1.80 -5.49 -1.66
N TYR A 228 -1.28 -4.29 -1.81
CA TYR A 228 -1.06 -3.63 -3.08
C TYR A 228 0.41 -3.74 -3.53
N GLY A 229 1.15 -4.74 -3.05
CA GLY A 229 2.46 -5.10 -3.58
C GLY A 229 3.61 -4.16 -3.23
N PHE A 230 3.44 -3.26 -2.26
CA PHE A 230 4.51 -2.38 -1.81
C PHE A 230 5.18 -2.95 -0.56
N GLN A 231 6.51 -3.01 -0.56
CA GLN A 231 7.28 -3.57 0.56
C GLN A 231 7.60 -2.53 1.65
N SER A 232 7.78 -1.26 1.26
CA SER A 232 8.18 -0.17 2.16
C SER A 232 7.71 1.20 1.69
N LEU A 233 7.82 2.19 2.57
CA LEU A 233 7.60 3.61 2.27
C LEU A 233 8.95 4.33 2.24
N ASP A 234 9.36 4.83 1.08
CA ASP A 234 10.55 5.67 0.96
C ASP A 234 10.20 7.15 1.13
N LEU A 235 10.77 7.79 2.16
CA LEU A 235 10.59 9.22 2.44
C LEU A 235 11.20 10.14 1.37
N LYS A 236 12.03 9.61 0.47
CA LYS A 236 12.53 10.35 -0.70
C LYS A 236 11.45 10.55 -1.77
N ASN A 237 10.38 9.74 -1.75
CA ASN A 237 9.32 9.81 -2.75
C ASN A 237 8.33 10.95 -2.43
N GLY A 238 8.00 11.72 -3.46
CA GLY A 238 7.06 12.85 -3.34
C GLY A 238 5.67 12.42 -2.86
N GLU A 239 5.16 11.29 -3.36
CA GLU A 239 3.87 10.71 -2.94
C GLU A 239 3.80 10.39 -1.43
N VAL A 240 4.92 9.93 -0.84
CA VAL A 240 4.98 9.59 0.59
C VAL A 240 4.97 10.86 1.43
N LEU A 241 5.72 11.88 1.02
CA LEU A 241 5.71 13.19 1.68
C LEU A 241 4.33 13.86 1.57
N GLU A 242 3.69 13.78 0.40
CA GLU A 242 2.34 14.29 0.17
C GLU A 242 1.37 13.71 1.21
N GLY A 243 1.33 12.39 1.38
CA GLY A 243 0.43 11.74 2.33
C GLY A 243 0.67 12.22 3.77
N LEU A 244 1.94 12.28 4.20
CA LEU A 244 2.32 12.77 5.53
C LEU A 244 1.87 14.22 5.77
N PHE A 245 2.09 15.13 4.81
CA PHE A 245 1.67 16.53 4.93
C PHE A 245 0.15 16.68 4.91
N MET A 246 -0.56 15.92 4.07
CA MET A 246 -2.02 15.94 4.01
C MET A 246 -2.64 15.45 5.32
N ALA A 247 -2.03 14.47 5.98
CA ALA A 247 -2.46 14.02 7.30
C ALA A 247 -2.37 15.14 8.35
N GLY A 248 -1.27 15.91 8.33
CA GLY A 248 -1.08 17.04 9.24
C GLY A 248 -2.06 18.17 9.00
N PHE A 249 -2.23 18.55 7.74
CA PHE A 249 -3.22 19.55 7.32
C PHE A 249 -4.63 19.15 7.77
N LEU A 250 -5.02 17.90 7.52
CA LEU A 250 -6.33 17.41 7.92
C LEU A 250 -6.52 17.35 9.44
N ALA A 251 -5.51 16.92 10.20
CA ALA A 251 -5.60 16.89 11.65
C ALA A 251 -5.86 18.29 12.24
N VAL A 252 -5.23 19.33 11.67
CA VAL A 252 -5.46 20.73 12.05
C VAL A 252 -6.89 21.16 11.71
N ILE A 253 -7.34 20.93 10.47
CA ILE A 253 -8.67 21.32 10.00
C ILE A 253 -9.77 20.59 10.77
N TYR A 254 -9.63 19.29 10.97
CA TYR A 254 -10.58 18.49 11.74
C TYR A 254 -10.68 19.02 13.18
N SER A 255 -9.55 19.28 13.83
CA SER A 255 -9.49 19.86 15.18
C SER A 255 -10.18 21.24 15.23
N LEU A 256 -10.00 22.09 14.21
CA LEU A 256 -10.69 23.37 14.09
C LEU A 256 -12.21 23.19 14.02
N PHE A 257 -12.71 22.29 13.17
CA PHE A 257 -14.15 22.06 13.00
C PHE A 257 -14.79 21.45 14.25
N ILE A 258 -14.13 20.52 14.94
CA ILE A 258 -14.61 20.01 16.23
C ILE A 258 -14.72 21.15 17.25
N ASN A 259 -13.70 22.01 17.37
CA ASN A 259 -13.71 23.14 18.30
C ASN A 259 -14.82 24.15 17.98
N LEU A 260 -15.03 24.45 16.70
CA LEU A 260 -16.14 25.31 16.27
C LEU A 260 -17.49 24.67 16.57
N GLY A 261 -17.63 23.36 16.37
CA GLY A 261 -18.85 22.61 16.67
C GLY A 261 -19.21 22.61 18.15
N GLN A 262 -18.22 22.47 19.03
CA GLN A 262 -18.42 22.51 20.48
C GLN A 262 -18.80 23.90 20.99
N LYS A 263 -18.33 24.97 20.33
CA LYS A 263 -18.67 26.37 20.70
C LYS A 263 -19.97 26.86 20.05
N SER A 264 -20.39 26.25 18.94
CA SER A 264 -21.60 26.64 18.21
C SER A 264 -22.86 26.35 19.02
N LYS A 265 -23.72 27.36 19.18
CA LYS A 265 -25.07 27.25 19.79
C LYS A 265 -26.13 27.52 18.72
N GLY A 266 -27.26 26.79 18.77
CA GLY A 266 -28.42 27.00 17.88
C GLY A 266 -28.47 26.08 16.66
N ASN A 267 -29.39 26.38 15.73
CA ASN A 267 -29.76 25.50 14.61
C ASN A 267 -28.63 25.20 13.61
N TRP A 268 -27.54 25.96 13.61
CA TRP A 268 -26.41 25.79 12.68
C TRP A 268 -25.28 24.88 13.19
N GLN A 269 -25.46 24.24 14.36
CA GLN A 269 -24.46 23.31 14.92
C GLN A 269 -24.17 22.10 14.00
N PHE A 270 -25.07 21.79 13.05
CA PHE A 270 -24.83 20.72 12.07
C PHE A 270 -23.72 21.05 11.06
N LEU A 271 -23.42 22.33 10.79
CA LEU A 271 -22.43 22.71 9.78
C LEU A 271 -21.00 22.27 10.17
N PRO A 272 -20.49 22.56 11.39
CA PRO A 272 -19.19 22.05 11.81
C PRO A 272 -19.13 20.52 11.84
N VAL A 273 -20.20 19.84 12.27
CA VAL A 273 -20.29 18.37 12.24
C VAL A 273 -20.10 17.85 10.82
N LEU A 274 -20.86 18.39 9.87
CA LEU A 274 -20.79 18.00 8.47
C LEU A 274 -19.40 18.24 7.89
N LYS A 275 -18.79 19.40 8.18
CA LYS A 275 -17.43 19.73 7.73
C LYS A 275 -16.37 18.78 8.30
N SER A 276 -16.47 18.41 9.58
CA SER A 276 -15.57 17.42 10.20
C SER A 276 -15.66 16.04 9.56
N ILE A 277 -16.83 15.65 9.05
CA ILE A 277 -17.04 14.36 8.37
C ILE A 277 -16.59 14.44 6.91
N LEU A 278 -16.96 15.50 6.19
CA LEU A 278 -16.66 15.63 4.76
C LEU A 278 -15.19 15.95 4.48
N ALA A 279 -14.51 16.72 5.33
CA ALA A 279 -13.11 17.10 5.12
C ALA A 279 -12.17 15.90 4.85
N PRO A 280 -12.11 14.84 5.68
CA PRO A 280 -11.29 13.66 5.39
C PRO A 280 -11.69 12.98 4.08
N ILE A 281 -12.99 12.87 3.78
CA ILE A 281 -13.50 12.23 2.56
C ILE A 281 -13.08 13.03 1.33
N ILE A 282 -13.21 14.36 1.37
CA ILE A 282 -12.84 15.26 0.28
C ILE A 282 -11.33 15.21 0.03
N ILE A 283 -10.50 15.26 1.08
CA ILE A 283 -9.04 15.18 0.93
C ILE A 283 -8.64 13.86 0.30
N LEU A 284 -9.21 12.74 0.76
CA LEU A 284 -8.91 11.42 0.20
C LEU A 284 -9.43 11.26 -1.23
N PHE A 285 -10.58 11.86 -1.55
CA PHE A 285 -11.06 11.95 -2.92
C PHE A 285 -10.10 12.76 -3.80
N LEU A 286 -9.58 13.90 -3.31
CA LEU A 286 -8.62 14.71 -4.05
C LEU A 286 -7.29 13.98 -4.28
N ILE A 287 -6.81 13.21 -3.29
CA ILE A 287 -5.63 12.33 -3.45
C ILE A 287 -5.91 11.26 -4.52
N GLY A 288 -7.09 10.62 -4.48
CA GLY A 288 -7.49 9.65 -5.50
C GLY A 288 -7.66 10.28 -6.88
N PHE A 289 -8.19 11.50 -6.96
CA PHE A 289 -8.31 12.25 -8.21
C PHE A 289 -6.94 12.65 -8.75
N ALA A 290 -6.03 13.13 -7.90
CA ALA A 290 -4.66 13.46 -8.30
C ALA A 290 -3.97 12.26 -8.96
N TYR A 291 -4.23 11.05 -8.46
CA TYR A 291 -3.67 9.82 -9.03
C TYR A 291 -4.15 9.56 -10.46
N THR A 292 -5.40 9.91 -10.77
CA THR A 292 -5.92 9.84 -12.15
C THR A 292 -5.25 10.83 -13.10
N GLN A 293 -4.72 11.93 -12.57
CA GLN A 293 -4.01 12.93 -13.35
C GLN A 293 -2.53 12.55 -13.53
N LEU A 294 -1.88 12.17 -12.44
CA LEU A 294 -0.47 11.77 -12.39
C LEU A 294 -0.32 10.62 -11.40
N GLU A 295 0.19 9.47 -11.87
CA GLU A 295 0.31 8.25 -11.04
C GLU A 295 1.20 8.44 -9.80
N ARG A 296 2.14 9.39 -9.86
CA ARG A 296 3.01 9.77 -8.75
C ARG A 296 2.42 10.83 -7.80
N LEU A 297 1.25 11.38 -8.10
CA LEU A 297 0.52 12.29 -7.21
C LEU A 297 -0.67 11.54 -6.66
N GLY A 298 -0.58 11.01 -5.45
CA GLY A 298 -1.59 10.15 -4.88
C GLY A 298 -1.27 8.65 -4.96
N GLY A 299 -2.30 7.81 -5.09
CA GLY A 299 -2.15 6.36 -5.11
C GLY A 299 -1.89 5.74 -3.73
N MET A 300 -1.52 4.47 -3.72
CA MET A 300 -1.48 3.68 -2.48
C MET A 300 -0.39 4.11 -1.49
N LEU A 301 0.78 4.52 -1.99
CA LEU A 301 1.87 5.06 -1.15
C LEU A 301 1.44 6.36 -0.45
N THR A 302 0.73 7.25 -1.14
CA THR A 302 0.16 8.45 -0.53
C THR A 302 -0.91 8.11 0.51
N LEU A 303 -1.80 7.17 0.22
CA LEU A 303 -2.86 6.77 1.17
C LEU A 303 -2.32 6.12 2.44
N THR A 304 -1.36 5.20 2.30
CA THR A 304 -0.74 4.52 3.45
C THR A 304 0.13 5.46 4.28
N SER A 305 0.96 6.30 3.63
CA SER A 305 1.75 7.32 4.33
C SER A 305 0.84 8.35 5.02
N TYR A 306 -0.29 8.72 4.42
CA TYR A 306 -1.32 9.52 5.08
C TYR A 306 -1.88 8.85 6.33
N MET A 307 -2.18 7.54 6.32
CA MET A 307 -2.66 6.83 7.51
C MET A 307 -1.63 6.82 8.64
N ILE A 308 -0.36 6.57 8.30
CA ILE A 308 0.74 6.57 9.27
C ILE A 308 0.95 7.97 9.82
N GLY A 309 1.03 8.98 8.95
CA GLY A 309 1.15 10.39 9.32
C GLY A 309 0.00 10.83 10.22
N LEU A 310 -1.22 10.40 9.91
CA LEU A 310 -2.40 10.71 10.70
C LEU A 310 -2.29 10.09 12.10
N GLY A 311 -1.93 8.81 12.18
CA GLY A 311 -1.69 8.15 13.47
C GLY A 311 -0.66 8.89 14.32
N LEU A 312 0.50 9.24 13.76
CA LEU A 312 1.56 9.94 14.49
C LEU A 312 1.14 11.35 14.93
N ILE A 313 0.55 12.13 14.02
CA ILE A 313 0.19 13.53 14.28
C ILE A 313 -0.97 13.62 15.27
N THR A 314 -1.97 12.75 15.17
CA THR A 314 -3.10 12.74 16.11
C THR A 314 -2.64 12.46 17.54
N MET A 315 -1.62 11.62 17.72
CA MET A 315 -1.03 11.36 19.03
C MET A 315 -0.34 12.62 19.60
N ILE A 316 0.44 13.32 18.78
CA ILE A 316 1.10 14.59 19.17
C ILE A 316 0.06 15.68 19.46
N PHE A 317 -1.01 15.78 18.66
CA PHE A 317 -2.07 16.75 18.87
C PHE A 317 -2.86 16.49 20.15
N SER A 318 -3.13 15.21 20.43
CA SER A 318 -3.70 14.79 21.71
C SER A 318 -2.76 15.16 22.87
N ALA A 319 -1.44 15.14 22.64
CA ALA A 319 -0.45 15.52 23.64
C ALA A 319 -0.47 17.01 23.97
N LEU A 320 -0.50 17.86 22.94
CA LEU A 320 -0.27 19.31 23.07
C LEU A 320 -1.51 20.15 23.32
N LYS A 321 -2.66 19.81 22.72
CA LYS A 321 -3.80 20.74 22.65
C LYS A 321 -4.96 20.38 23.57
N ASN A 322 -4.79 19.35 24.40
CA ASN A 322 -5.82 18.79 25.27
C ASN A 322 -7.13 18.46 24.51
N ASN A 323 -7.05 18.34 23.18
CA ASN A 323 -8.22 18.15 22.33
C ASN A 323 -8.48 16.65 22.28
N ASP A 324 -9.29 16.23 23.25
CA ASP A 324 -9.56 14.83 23.50
C ASP A 324 -10.37 14.29 22.30
N ASN A 325 -9.70 13.42 21.53
CA ASN A 325 -10.23 12.30 20.74
C ASN A 325 -10.34 12.47 19.21
N LEU A 326 -9.44 11.76 18.53
CA LEU A 326 -9.34 11.72 17.06
C LEU A 326 -9.70 10.34 16.49
N VAL A 327 -10.27 9.44 17.30
CA VAL A 327 -10.72 8.11 16.86
C VAL A 327 -11.75 8.19 15.73
N GLY A 328 -12.63 9.19 15.75
CA GLY A 328 -13.59 9.45 14.67
C GLY A 328 -12.89 9.76 13.34
N LEU A 329 -11.80 10.54 13.39
CA LEU A 329 -10.98 10.87 12.23
C LEU A 329 -10.28 9.62 11.68
N HIS A 330 -9.77 8.74 12.55
CA HIS A 330 -9.17 7.46 12.13
C HIS A 330 -10.18 6.56 11.42
N LEU A 331 -11.39 6.43 11.97
CA LEU A 331 -12.45 5.63 11.36
C LEU A 331 -12.91 6.18 10.02
N ILE A 332 -13.16 7.49 9.93
CA ILE A 332 -13.58 8.09 8.66
C ILE A 332 -12.49 7.94 7.60
N SER A 333 -11.22 8.15 8.00
CA SER A 333 -10.07 7.97 7.13
C SER A 333 -9.90 6.54 6.64
N LEU A 334 -9.91 5.56 7.55
CA LEU A 334 -9.85 4.14 7.19
C LEU A 334 -11.02 3.76 6.27
N GLY A 335 -12.23 4.21 6.59
CA GLY A 335 -13.43 3.90 5.80
C GLY A 335 -13.37 4.48 4.39
N ALA A 336 -12.95 5.73 4.25
CA ALA A 336 -12.76 6.36 2.95
C ALA A 336 -11.63 5.69 2.15
N ILE A 337 -10.52 5.35 2.79
CA ILE A 337 -9.40 4.65 2.13
C ILE A 337 -9.83 3.28 1.61
N LEU A 338 -10.53 2.47 2.41
CA LEU A 338 -11.03 1.17 1.96
C LEU A 338 -12.05 1.27 0.82
N LEU A 339 -12.73 2.41 0.68
CA LEU A 339 -13.65 2.68 -0.42
C LEU A 339 -12.89 3.05 -1.69
N PHE A 340 -11.82 3.84 -1.58
CA PHE A 340 -11.04 4.32 -2.72
C PHE A 340 -9.94 3.36 -3.17
N SER A 341 -9.33 2.58 -2.26
CA SER A 341 -8.16 1.74 -2.55
C SER A 341 -8.36 0.74 -3.69
N PRO A 342 -9.55 0.13 -3.92
CA PRO A 342 -9.74 -0.76 -5.08
C PRO A 342 -9.55 -0.09 -6.45
N TYR A 343 -9.69 1.23 -6.50
CA TYR A 343 -9.53 2.05 -7.70
C TYR A 343 -8.12 2.64 -7.86
N LEU A 344 -7.24 2.43 -6.88
CA LEU A 344 -5.89 3.00 -6.81
C LEU A 344 -4.84 1.87 -6.84
N LYS A 345 -5.01 0.95 -7.79
CA LYS A 345 -4.16 -0.25 -7.88
C LYS A 345 -2.71 0.13 -8.22
N PRO A 346 -1.72 -0.58 -7.66
CA PRO A 346 -0.33 -0.48 -8.11
C PRO A 346 -0.26 -0.84 -9.59
N VAL A 347 0.60 -0.14 -10.34
CA VAL A 347 0.95 -0.53 -11.70
C VAL A 347 1.81 -1.80 -11.61
N GLN A 348 1.18 -2.97 -11.60
CA GLN A 348 1.88 -4.25 -11.71
C GLN A 348 2.03 -4.61 -13.18
N GLN A 349 3.26 -4.52 -13.68
CA GLN A 349 3.60 -4.97 -15.04
C GLN A 349 4.07 -6.42 -14.92
N SER A 350 3.33 -7.44 -15.34
CA SER A 350 3.90 -8.80 -15.43
C SER A 350 4.35 -9.06 -16.86
N SER A 351 5.59 -9.57 -17.04
CA SER A 351 5.96 -10.24 -18.26
C SER A 351 5.11 -11.52 -18.37
N GLY A 352 4.50 -11.74 -19.54
CA GLY A 352 3.62 -12.89 -19.78
C GLY A 352 4.38 -14.19 -20.08
N ILE A 353 5.71 -14.18 -19.98
CA ILE A 353 6.60 -15.22 -20.48
C ILE A 353 7.21 -15.97 -19.30
N ASP A 354 6.91 -17.26 -19.21
CA ASP A 354 7.50 -18.15 -18.21
C ASP A 354 8.92 -18.55 -18.64
N LEU A 355 9.90 -17.75 -18.26
CA LEU A 355 11.31 -17.96 -18.57
C LEU A 355 11.87 -19.26 -17.98
N ASN A 356 11.25 -19.81 -16.92
CA ASN A 356 11.68 -21.08 -16.31
C ASN A 356 11.43 -22.26 -17.26
N ALA A 357 10.42 -22.17 -18.12
CA ALA A 357 10.14 -23.17 -19.15
C ALA A 357 11.20 -23.21 -20.26
N LEU A 358 12.03 -22.17 -20.39
CA LEU A 358 13.08 -22.06 -21.41
C LEU A 358 14.45 -22.58 -20.94
N GLY A 359 14.58 -23.04 -19.69
CA GLY A 359 15.85 -23.50 -19.13
C GLY A 359 16.91 -22.40 -19.06
N ILE A 360 16.49 -21.13 -19.05
CA ILE A 360 17.37 -19.97 -18.92
C ILE A 360 17.48 -19.68 -17.42
N GLU A 361 18.39 -20.37 -16.76
CA GLU A 361 18.85 -19.94 -15.44
C GLU A 361 19.35 -18.50 -15.57
N ALA A 362 18.77 -17.59 -14.80
CA ALA A 362 19.32 -16.25 -14.67
C ALA A 362 20.76 -16.40 -14.20
N SER A 363 21.71 -16.15 -15.11
CA SER A 363 23.12 -16.24 -14.81
C SER A 363 23.49 -15.09 -13.87
N GLY A 364 23.52 -15.36 -12.56
CA GLY A 364 23.94 -14.39 -11.55
C GLY A 364 23.55 -14.77 -10.12
N GLU A 365 24.46 -15.48 -9.45
CA GLU A 365 24.61 -15.65 -8.00
C GLU A 365 23.66 -16.60 -7.23
N GLU A 366 24.30 -17.60 -6.61
CA GLU A 366 23.73 -18.59 -5.71
C GLU A 366 23.17 -17.98 -4.43
N ASN A 367 22.12 -18.65 -3.90
CA ASN A 367 21.50 -18.53 -2.57
C ASN A 367 20.34 -17.54 -2.43
N ASN A 368 19.12 -18.00 -2.73
CA ASN A 368 18.03 -18.16 -1.74
C ASN A 368 16.77 -18.69 -2.44
N GLN A 369 16.49 -19.99 -2.29
CA GLN A 369 15.24 -20.60 -2.73
C GLN A 369 14.10 -20.22 -1.76
N SER A 370 13.50 -19.05 -1.92
CA SER A 370 12.12 -18.72 -1.48
C SER A 370 11.66 -17.29 -1.84
N GLU A 371 12.01 -16.76 -3.03
CA GLU A 371 11.49 -15.45 -3.51
C GLU A 371 11.06 -15.44 -4.99
N GLN A 372 10.86 -16.60 -5.63
CA GLN A 372 10.45 -16.66 -7.05
C GLN A 372 8.93 -16.80 -7.26
N GLN A 373 8.12 -16.03 -6.53
CA GLN A 373 6.72 -15.84 -6.89
C GLN A 373 6.45 -14.36 -7.17
N ASN A 374 6.24 -14.05 -8.45
CA ASN A 374 5.80 -12.77 -8.99
C ASN A 374 6.81 -11.61 -8.91
N LEU A 375 8.04 -11.83 -9.36
CA LEU A 375 8.90 -10.72 -9.77
C LEU A 375 8.50 -10.26 -11.17
N SER A 376 7.92 -9.05 -11.22
CA SER A 376 7.71 -8.25 -12.42
C SER A 376 9.07 -7.84 -12.99
N TYR A 377 9.33 -8.19 -14.25
CA TYR A 377 10.57 -7.95 -15.01
C TYR A 377 10.74 -6.45 -15.41
N HIS A 378 10.27 -5.47 -14.62
CA HIS A 378 10.07 -4.08 -15.13
C HIS A 378 10.75 -2.95 -14.36
N GLU A 379 11.47 -3.24 -13.28
CA GLU A 379 12.37 -2.24 -12.70
C GLU A 379 13.78 -2.47 -13.24
N LYS A 380 14.14 -1.73 -14.30
CA LYS A 380 15.48 -1.72 -14.92
C LYS A 380 16.08 -3.13 -15.05
N LEU A 381 15.61 -3.94 -16.00
CA LEU A 381 16.38 -5.13 -16.29
C LEU A 381 17.61 -4.83 -17.11
N ASP A 382 18.71 -5.38 -16.58
CA ASP A 382 19.90 -5.70 -17.31
C ASP A 382 19.50 -6.37 -18.63
N GLU A 383 19.80 -5.69 -19.72
CA GLU A 383 19.60 -6.16 -21.09
C GLU A 383 20.09 -7.61 -21.21
N PRO A 384 19.22 -8.59 -21.58
CA PRO A 384 19.62 -10.00 -21.57
C PRO A 384 20.77 -10.23 -22.56
N ASN A 385 21.62 -11.21 -22.26
CA ASN A 385 22.65 -11.65 -23.21
C ASN A 385 21.97 -12.38 -24.37
N GLY A 386 22.21 -11.93 -25.60
CA GLY A 386 21.58 -12.51 -26.77
C GLY A 386 22.30 -13.76 -27.31
N LYS A 387 21.51 -14.69 -27.84
CA LYS A 387 21.95 -15.91 -28.52
C LYS A 387 21.95 -15.72 -30.04
N VAL A 388 22.52 -16.69 -30.76
CA VAL A 388 22.58 -16.67 -32.23
C VAL A 388 21.31 -17.29 -32.83
N PHE A 389 20.72 -16.64 -33.85
CA PHE A 389 19.55 -17.18 -34.56
C PHE A 389 19.86 -18.53 -35.24
N PRO A 390 18.86 -19.44 -35.34
CA PRO A 390 19.00 -20.69 -36.07
C PRO A 390 19.28 -20.42 -37.55
N LYS A 391 20.07 -21.30 -38.18
CA LYS A 391 20.44 -21.21 -39.60
C LYS A 391 19.45 -21.90 -40.53
N GLU A 392 18.40 -22.50 -39.99
CA GLU A 392 17.41 -23.25 -40.76
C GLU A 392 16.24 -22.35 -41.15
N LYS A 393 15.80 -22.50 -42.40
CA LYS A 393 14.62 -21.82 -42.91
C LYS A 393 13.40 -22.18 -42.05
N SER A 394 12.79 -21.18 -41.44
CA SER A 394 11.67 -21.37 -40.52
C SER A 394 10.78 -20.13 -40.46
N THR A 395 9.51 -20.36 -40.16
CA THR A 395 8.52 -19.30 -39.94
C THR A 395 8.04 -19.42 -38.51
N TRP A 396 7.95 -18.29 -37.81
CA TRP A 396 7.55 -18.21 -36.41
C TRP A 396 6.48 -17.14 -36.26
N LYS A 397 5.41 -17.42 -35.52
CA LYS A 397 4.30 -16.50 -35.29
C LYS A 397 4.27 -16.04 -33.85
N ILE A 398 4.10 -14.73 -33.64
CA ILE A 398 3.95 -14.14 -32.32
C ILE A 398 2.73 -14.74 -31.62
N ASP A 399 2.92 -15.18 -30.39
CA ASP A 399 1.84 -15.59 -29.50
C ASP A 399 1.22 -14.35 -28.84
N GLU A 400 0.03 -13.99 -29.29
CA GLU A 400 -0.71 -12.79 -28.86
C GLU A 400 -0.92 -12.71 -27.34
N LYS A 401 -1.02 -13.86 -26.65
CA LYS A 401 -1.37 -13.91 -25.23
C LYS A 401 -0.19 -13.72 -24.29
N SER A 402 1.00 -14.11 -24.72
CA SER A 402 2.24 -14.07 -23.92
C SER A 402 3.15 -12.91 -24.31
N SER A 403 2.91 -12.28 -25.46
CA SER A 403 3.74 -11.20 -26.00
C SER A 403 3.23 -9.81 -25.62
N LYS A 404 4.15 -8.93 -25.21
CA LYS A 404 3.86 -7.55 -24.82
C LYS A 404 4.91 -6.57 -25.35
N VAL A 405 4.48 -5.36 -25.68
CA VAL A 405 5.37 -4.21 -25.96
C VAL A 405 5.12 -3.19 -24.86
N PHE A 406 6.16 -2.89 -24.11
CA PHE A 406 6.15 -1.91 -23.04
C PHE A 406 6.72 -0.59 -23.56
N PHE A 407 6.12 0.52 -23.17
CA PHE A 407 6.60 1.84 -23.51
C PHE A 407 6.68 2.74 -22.29
N GLU A 408 7.56 3.73 -22.38
CA GLU A 408 7.73 4.76 -21.38
C GLU A 408 7.88 6.12 -22.07
N LEU A 409 7.22 7.13 -21.51
CA LEU A 409 7.27 8.51 -21.99
C LEU A 409 7.28 9.47 -20.80
N GLY A 410 8.25 10.36 -20.71
CA GLY A 410 8.34 11.32 -19.60
C GLY A 410 9.78 11.60 -19.14
N PRO A 411 9.94 12.56 -18.22
CA PRO A 411 11.20 12.76 -17.50
C PRO A 411 11.55 11.54 -16.64
N GLU A 412 12.83 11.33 -16.33
CA GLU A 412 13.32 10.15 -15.59
C GLU A 412 12.56 9.90 -14.28
N ASP A 413 12.23 10.95 -13.55
CA ASP A 413 11.51 10.83 -12.29
C ASP A 413 10.02 10.50 -12.50
N GLY A 414 9.43 10.69 -13.68
CA GLY A 414 7.97 10.69 -13.87
C GLY A 414 7.50 10.02 -15.15
N ARG A 415 8.21 9.00 -15.61
CA ARG A 415 7.85 8.29 -16.83
C ARG A 415 6.46 7.67 -16.72
N THR A 416 5.59 8.04 -17.65
CA THR A 416 4.33 7.33 -17.88
C THR A 416 4.67 6.01 -18.53
N LYS A 417 4.32 4.91 -17.87
CA LYS A 417 4.53 3.57 -18.39
C LYS A 417 3.24 3.04 -19.00
N GLY A 418 3.38 2.22 -20.01
CA GLY A 418 2.24 1.49 -20.55
C GLY A 418 2.67 0.25 -21.30
N GLU A 419 1.67 -0.51 -21.72
CA GLU A 419 1.85 -1.70 -22.53
C GLU A 419 0.83 -1.76 -23.67
N PHE A 420 1.23 -2.40 -24.76
CA PHE A 420 0.33 -2.92 -25.77
C PHE A 420 0.27 -4.44 -25.64
N THR A 421 -0.95 -4.97 -25.67
CA THR A 421 -1.24 -6.42 -25.65
C THR A 421 -1.85 -6.87 -26.98
N ASN A 422 -2.02 -8.18 -27.18
CA ASN A 422 -2.58 -8.78 -28.40
C ASN A 422 -1.80 -8.42 -29.68
N ILE A 423 -0.48 -8.31 -29.55
CA ILE A 423 0.42 -8.02 -30.67
C ILE A 423 0.48 -9.23 -31.59
N LYS A 424 0.44 -8.97 -32.89
CA LYS A 424 0.50 -9.99 -33.94
C LYS A 424 1.76 -9.81 -34.75
N GLY A 425 2.27 -10.90 -35.29
CA GLY A 425 3.39 -10.82 -36.20
C GLY A 425 3.95 -12.15 -36.61
N GLU A 426 4.86 -12.09 -37.57
CA GLU A 426 5.52 -13.25 -38.15
C GLU A 426 7.00 -12.92 -38.37
N LEU A 427 7.88 -13.83 -37.95
CA LEU A 427 9.30 -13.84 -38.26
C LEU A 427 9.57 -14.97 -39.26
N ALA A 428 10.01 -14.61 -40.46
CA ALA A 428 10.47 -15.55 -41.47
C ALA A 428 12.01 -15.52 -41.53
N ILE A 429 12.64 -16.61 -41.11
CA ILE A 429 14.08 -16.84 -41.25
C ILE A 429 14.31 -17.55 -42.59
N ASN A 430 15.06 -16.93 -43.49
CA ASN A 430 15.40 -17.49 -44.80
C ASN A 430 16.73 -18.28 -44.73
N GLU A 431 17.53 -18.31 -45.79
CA GLU A 431 18.78 -19.10 -45.86
C GLU A 431 19.83 -18.66 -44.82
N THR A 432 19.79 -17.39 -44.40
CA THR A 432 20.62 -16.81 -43.36
C THR A 432 19.80 -15.83 -42.52
N HIS A 433 20.25 -15.53 -41.31
CA HIS A 433 19.62 -14.52 -40.43
C HIS A 433 19.66 -13.11 -41.04
N GLU A 434 20.64 -12.82 -41.91
CA GLU A 434 20.75 -11.55 -42.65
C GLU A 434 19.60 -11.35 -43.64
N ASN A 435 18.96 -12.44 -44.08
CA ASN A 435 17.78 -12.43 -44.95
C ASN A 435 16.46 -12.66 -44.19
N ALA A 436 16.46 -12.54 -42.86
CA ALA A 436 15.23 -12.67 -42.09
C ALA A 436 14.31 -11.44 -42.31
N ASN A 437 13.00 -11.65 -42.22
CA ASN A 437 12.02 -10.57 -42.23
C ASN A 437 11.05 -10.76 -41.06
N ILE A 438 10.81 -9.71 -40.29
CA ILE A 438 9.77 -9.64 -39.27
C ILE A 438 8.71 -8.61 -39.66
N LYS A 439 7.45 -9.02 -39.55
CA LYS A 439 6.29 -8.13 -39.68
C LYS A 439 5.51 -8.14 -38.38
N VAL A 440 5.21 -6.98 -37.84
CA VAL A 440 4.49 -6.81 -36.57
C VAL A 440 3.32 -5.85 -36.76
N THR A 441 2.18 -6.20 -36.16
CA THR A 441 0.98 -5.38 -36.06
C THR A 441 0.61 -5.24 -34.59
N ILE A 442 0.55 -3.99 -34.12
CA ILE A 442 0.20 -3.61 -32.76
C ILE A 442 -1.18 -2.95 -32.79
N PRO A 443 -2.23 -3.58 -32.24
CA PRO A 443 -3.56 -3.00 -32.21
C PRO A 443 -3.65 -1.88 -31.15
N VAL A 444 -4.03 -0.67 -31.58
CA VAL A 444 -4.12 0.51 -30.70
C VAL A 444 -5.09 0.30 -29.55
N LYS A 445 -6.23 -0.35 -29.82
CA LYS A 445 -7.29 -0.64 -28.84
C LYS A 445 -6.80 -1.42 -27.60
N HIS A 446 -5.67 -2.10 -27.70
CA HIS A 446 -5.09 -2.92 -26.64
C HIS A 446 -3.97 -2.21 -25.87
N ILE A 447 -3.94 -0.88 -25.92
CA ILE A 447 -3.10 -0.03 -25.07
C ILE A 447 -3.63 -0.01 -23.62
N SER A 448 -2.70 -0.02 -22.67
CA SER A 448 -2.96 0.25 -21.26
C SER A 448 -1.82 1.08 -20.69
N THR A 449 -2.13 2.26 -20.21
CA THR A 449 -1.28 3.07 -19.30
C THR A 449 -1.64 2.81 -17.84
N TYR A 450 -2.44 1.77 -17.58
CA TYR A 450 -2.96 1.42 -16.26
C TYR A 450 -3.86 2.51 -15.66
N ASN A 451 -4.29 3.46 -16.48
CA ASN A 451 -5.20 4.54 -16.17
C ASN A 451 -6.29 4.59 -17.24
N SER A 452 -7.47 4.08 -16.92
CA SER A 452 -8.55 3.92 -17.90
C SER A 452 -9.01 5.24 -18.53
N MET A 453 -8.96 6.36 -17.80
CA MET A 453 -9.33 7.67 -18.34
C MET A 453 -8.29 8.15 -19.37
N ARG A 454 -7.01 7.87 -19.11
CA ARG A 454 -5.94 8.17 -20.05
C ARG A 454 -6.01 7.25 -21.27
N ASP A 455 -6.29 5.97 -21.07
CA ASP A 455 -6.43 4.99 -22.15
C ASP A 455 -7.57 5.38 -23.09
N GLU A 456 -8.71 5.82 -22.54
CA GLU A 456 -9.82 6.38 -23.33
C GLU A 456 -9.38 7.63 -24.11
N SER A 457 -8.70 8.57 -23.44
CA SER A 457 -8.20 9.80 -24.10
C SER A 457 -7.18 9.51 -25.21
N LEU A 458 -6.35 8.48 -25.07
CA LEU A 458 -5.35 8.11 -26.08
C LEU A 458 -5.99 7.58 -27.38
N MET A 459 -7.23 7.11 -27.34
CA MET A 459 -7.97 6.66 -28.52
C MET A 459 -8.48 7.84 -29.37
N ASP A 460 -8.56 9.05 -28.79
CA ASP A 460 -9.12 10.22 -29.45
C ASP A 460 -8.25 10.74 -30.60
N LYS A 461 -8.85 11.62 -31.42
CA LYS A 461 -8.25 12.24 -32.61
C LYS A 461 -6.94 12.99 -32.36
N GLU A 462 -6.72 13.46 -31.13
CA GLU A 462 -5.49 14.19 -30.75
C GLU A 462 -4.28 13.26 -30.58
N TYR A 463 -4.49 11.97 -30.38
CA TYR A 463 -3.45 10.95 -30.15
C TYR A 463 -3.50 9.87 -31.22
N PHE A 464 -3.95 8.65 -30.90
CA PHE A 464 -3.92 7.53 -31.86
C PHE A 464 -5.07 7.53 -32.87
N HIS A 465 -6.16 8.26 -32.59
CA HIS A 465 -7.33 8.33 -33.48
C HIS A 465 -7.76 6.94 -33.96
N GLU A 466 -8.00 6.04 -32.99
CA GLU A 466 -8.11 4.58 -33.19
C GLU A 466 -9.17 4.22 -34.24
N GLU A 467 -10.29 4.95 -34.29
CA GLU A 467 -11.36 4.76 -35.28
C GLU A 467 -10.86 4.84 -36.74
N LYS A 468 -9.84 5.65 -37.01
CA LYS A 468 -9.26 5.84 -38.35
C LYS A 468 -7.96 5.05 -38.55
N PHE A 469 -7.18 4.90 -37.48
CA PHE A 469 -5.87 4.24 -37.51
C PHE A 469 -5.81 3.18 -36.39
N PRO A 470 -6.45 2.01 -36.58
CA PRO A 470 -6.60 1.02 -35.51
C PRO A 470 -5.31 0.24 -35.22
N GLU A 471 -4.31 0.33 -36.10
CA GLU A 471 -3.11 -0.50 -36.06
C GLU A 471 -1.84 0.35 -36.28
N ILE A 472 -0.80 0.00 -35.54
CA ILE A 472 0.59 0.41 -35.76
C ILE A 472 1.32 -0.79 -36.36
N THR A 473 2.18 -0.58 -37.35
CA THR A 473 2.89 -1.70 -37.99
C THR A 473 4.38 -1.45 -38.10
N PHE A 474 5.19 -2.49 -38.00
CA PHE A 474 6.60 -2.48 -38.32
C PHE A 474 6.94 -3.61 -39.29
N GLU A 475 7.67 -3.29 -40.35
CA GLU A 475 8.21 -4.27 -41.29
C GLU A 475 9.72 -4.04 -41.43
N SER A 476 10.51 -5.07 -41.12
CA SER A 476 11.96 -5.00 -41.29
C SER A 476 12.39 -5.15 -42.75
N ASP A 477 13.41 -4.41 -43.13
CA ASP A 477 14.07 -4.49 -44.43
C ASP A 477 15.43 -5.19 -44.33
N GLN A 478 16.17 -5.00 -43.22
CA GLN A 478 17.52 -5.53 -43.04
C GLN A 478 17.81 -5.98 -41.60
N PHE A 479 18.55 -7.08 -41.46
CA PHE A 479 19.07 -7.61 -40.20
C PHE A 479 20.59 -7.55 -40.18
N THR A 480 21.17 -6.73 -39.31
CA THR A 480 22.62 -6.61 -39.14
C THR A 480 23.04 -7.15 -37.78
N LYS A 481 23.88 -8.20 -37.74
CA LYS A 481 24.39 -8.73 -36.48
C LYS A 481 25.38 -7.75 -35.82
N LYS A 482 25.21 -7.49 -34.53
CA LYS A 482 26.08 -6.62 -33.72
C LYS A 482 26.32 -7.26 -32.35
N ASP A 483 27.51 -7.83 -32.17
CA ASP A 483 27.89 -8.57 -30.95
C ASP A 483 26.91 -9.69 -30.58
N ASP A 484 26.19 -9.53 -29.47
CA ASP A 484 25.15 -10.44 -28.98
C ASP A 484 23.73 -10.02 -29.41
N ALA A 485 23.59 -8.95 -30.20
CA ALA A 485 22.32 -8.42 -30.69
C ALA A 485 22.22 -8.42 -32.23
N TYR A 486 21.03 -8.09 -32.72
CA TYR A 486 20.71 -7.84 -34.12
C TYR A 486 20.06 -6.47 -34.23
N LEU A 487 20.53 -5.68 -35.19
CA LEU A 487 19.97 -4.40 -35.52
C LEU A 487 19.03 -4.57 -36.70
N LEU A 488 17.76 -4.24 -36.49
CA LEU A 488 16.71 -4.32 -37.49
C LEU A 488 16.43 -2.93 -38.00
N GLU A 489 16.74 -2.69 -39.27
CA GLU A 489 16.30 -1.48 -39.97
C GLU A 489 14.99 -1.82 -40.69
N GLY A 490 13.97 -0.99 -40.51
CA GLY A 490 12.66 -1.23 -41.12
C GLY A 490 11.78 0.00 -41.19
N THR A 491 10.61 -0.17 -41.78
CA THR A 491 9.58 0.86 -41.91
C THR A 491 8.57 0.74 -40.76
N PHE A 492 8.43 1.80 -39.96
CA PHE A 492 7.43 1.93 -38.91
C PHE A 492 6.29 2.83 -39.38
N ASN A 493 5.05 2.32 -39.29
CA ASN A 493 3.84 3.03 -39.65
C ASN A 493 2.98 3.31 -38.42
N MET A 494 2.65 4.58 -38.21
CA MET A 494 1.73 5.02 -37.16
C MET A 494 0.97 6.25 -37.65
N LEU A 495 -0.33 6.34 -37.36
CA LEU A 495 -1.17 7.49 -37.73
C LEU A 495 -1.18 7.83 -39.24
N GLY A 496 -0.90 6.85 -40.09
CA GLY A 496 -0.80 7.03 -41.54
C GLY A 496 0.53 7.63 -42.02
N TYR A 497 1.50 7.86 -41.12
CA TYR A 497 2.87 8.24 -41.47
C TYR A 497 3.78 7.02 -41.46
N SER A 498 4.73 6.98 -42.40
CA SER A 498 5.70 5.91 -42.59
C SER A 498 7.10 6.49 -42.48
N ASN A 499 7.85 6.09 -41.46
CA ASN A 499 9.23 6.54 -41.24
C ASN A 499 10.15 5.35 -40.96
N PRO A 500 11.45 5.45 -41.29
CA PRO A 500 12.42 4.41 -40.92
C PRO A 500 12.60 4.36 -39.39
N LEU A 501 12.73 3.15 -38.85
CA LEU A 501 13.01 2.89 -37.44
C LEU A 501 14.05 1.78 -37.30
N GLU A 502 15.01 2.01 -36.42
CA GLU A 502 16.02 1.02 -36.05
C GLU A 502 15.62 0.34 -34.74
N VAL A 503 15.58 -0.99 -34.71
CA VAL A 503 15.20 -1.78 -33.52
C VAL A 503 16.34 -2.72 -33.13
N THR A 504 16.76 -2.66 -31.87
CA THR A 504 17.69 -3.65 -31.32
C THR A 504 16.91 -4.88 -30.89
N LEU A 505 17.30 -6.05 -31.39
CA LEU A 505 16.67 -7.35 -31.13
C LEU A 505 17.70 -8.34 -30.59
N LYS A 506 17.31 -9.11 -29.57
CA LYS A 506 18.09 -10.19 -29.00
C LYS A 506 17.25 -11.47 -28.95
N LEU A 507 17.87 -12.57 -29.35
CA LEU A 507 17.30 -13.90 -29.13
C LEU A 507 17.62 -14.32 -27.69
N VAL A 508 16.60 -14.48 -26.86
CA VAL A 508 16.75 -14.91 -25.46
C VAL A 508 16.92 -16.43 -25.39
N GLY A 509 16.09 -17.17 -26.15
CA GLY A 509 16.23 -18.62 -26.26
C GLY A 509 15.19 -19.28 -27.16
N ILE A 510 15.42 -20.56 -27.42
CA ILE A 510 14.50 -21.45 -28.13
C ILE A 510 14.33 -22.69 -27.25
N GLY A 511 13.09 -23.13 -27.06
CA GLY A 511 12.75 -24.26 -26.21
C GLY A 511 11.46 -24.93 -26.65
N THR A 512 10.87 -25.72 -25.75
CA THR A 512 9.60 -26.42 -25.99
C THR A 512 8.63 -26.09 -24.88
N ASN A 513 7.44 -25.57 -25.22
CA ASN A 513 6.36 -25.33 -24.27
C ASN A 513 5.13 -26.14 -24.69
N ASN A 514 4.61 -26.99 -23.79
CA ASN A 514 3.47 -27.87 -24.06
C ASN A 514 3.59 -28.68 -25.37
N GLY A 515 4.80 -29.14 -25.69
CA GLY A 515 5.09 -29.94 -26.90
C GLY A 515 5.20 -29.13 -28.20
N LYS A 516 5.16 -27.79 -28.15
CA LYS A 516 5.39 -26.90 -29.30
C LYS A 516 6.74 -26.20 -29.16
N GLU A 517 7.43 -26.01 -30.28
CA GLU A 517 8.68 -25.26 -30.32
C GLU A 517 8.38 -23.77 -30.14
N VAL A 518 9.07 -23.14 -29.18
CA VAL A 518 8.90 -21.72 -28.83
C VAL A 518 10.21 -20.97 -28.92
N MET A 519 10.16 -19.73 -29.36
CA MET A 519 11.27 -18.78 -29.41
C MET A 519 10.91 -17.54 -28.60
N VAL A 520 11.83 -17.03 -27.79
CA VAL A 520 11.64 -15.77 -27.07
C VAL A 520 12.63 -14.73 -27.57
N LEU A 521 12.10 -13.58 -27.95
CA LEU A 521 12.84 -12.42 -28.39
C LEU A 521 12.63 -11.27 -27.41
N TRP A 522 13.72 -10.55 -27.15
CA TRP A 522 13.71 -9.29 -26.45
C TRP A 522 14.16 -8.19 -27.40
N GLY A 523 13.63 -6.98 -27.28
CA GLY A 523 14.16 -5.85 -28.04
C GLY A 523 13.80 -4.50 -27.47
N LYS A 524 14.45 -3.46 -28.00
CA LYS A 524 14.23 -2.05 -27.61
C LYS A 524 14.46 -1.08 -28.77
N SER A 525 13.80 0.07 -28.69
CA SER A 525 14.07 1.25 -29.52
C SER A 525 13.37 2.48 -28.94
N SER A 526 13.44 3.61 -29.64
CA SER A 526 12.81 4.87 -29.28
C SER A 526 12.16 5.51 -30.51
N VAL A 527 10.99 6.13 -30.34
CA VAL A 527 10.25 6.81 -31.40
C VAL A 527 9.95 8.25 -30.98
N ASP A 528 10.22 9.21 -31.87
CA ASP A 528 9.71 10.58 -31.71
C ASP A 528 8.25 10.64 -32.19
N LYS A 529 7.31 10.76 -31.25
CA LYS A 529 5.87 10.78 -31.57
C LYS A 529 5.46 11.95 -32.45
N THR A 530 6.23 13.04 -32.47
CA THR A 530 5.89 14.25 -33.24
C THR A 530 6.06 14.03 -34.75
N GLN A 531 6.92 13.08 -35.14
CA GLN A 531 7.10 12.68 -36.54
C GLN A 531 5.89 11.97 -37.15
N TYR A 532 4.92 11.60 -36.31
CA TYR A 532 3.68 10.92 -36.70
C TYR A 532 2.44 11.79 -36.43
N GLY A 533 2.62 13.08 -36.15
CA GLY A 533 1.53 14.04 -35.99
C GLY A 533 0.98 14.21 -34.57
N MET A 534 1.58 13.55 -33.56
CA MET A 534 1.20 13.81 -32.17
C MET A 534 1.79 15.15 -31.66
N PRO A 535 1.07 15.89 -30.79
CA PRO A 535 1.52 17.20 -30.31
C PRO A 535 2.77 17.09 -29.43
N SER A 536 3.70 18.03 -29.57
CA SER A 536 4.87 18.15 -28.69
C SER A 536 4.48 18.61 -27.27
N SER A 537 5.23 18.17 -26.26
CA SER A 537 4.99 18.56 -24.87
C SER A 537 6.28 18.80 -24.10
N ALA A 538 6.47 20.04 -23.62
CA ALA A 538 7.63 20.37 -22.77
C ALA A 538 7.62 19.66 -21.40
N LYS A 539 6.45 19.19 -20.93
CA LYS A 539 6.30 18.51 -19.64
C LYS A 539 6.51 17.00 -19.74
N VAL A 540 6.11 16.41 -20.86
CA VAL A 540 6.06 14.96 -21.07
C VAL A 540 7.18 14.47 -22.00
N GLY A 541 7.76 15.35 -22.81
CA GLY A 541 8.73 14.98 -23.83
C GLY A 541 8.08 14.41 -25.09
N ASP A 542 8.93 14.14 -26.07
CA ASP A 542 8.53 13.71 -27.41
C ASP A 542 9.05 12.33 -27.78
N ILE A 543 10.07 11.85 -27.08
CA ILE A 543 10.67 10.53 -27.30
C ILE A 543 9.95 9.51 -26.43
N VAL A 544 9.34 8.53 -27.08
CA VAL A 544 8.77 7.33 -26.47
C VAL A 544 9.81 6.23 -26.55
N ASP A 545 10.32 5.79 -25.42
CA ASP A 545 11.18 4.61 -25.35
C ASP A 545 10.29 3.39 -25.26
N PHE A 546 10.62 2.32 -25.98
CA PHE A 546 9.90 1.06 -25.86
C PHE A 546 10.84 -0.13 -25.83
N HIS A 547 10.40 -1.17 -25.13
CA HIS A 547 11.01 -2.47 -25.14
C HIS A 547 9.93 -3.53 -25.26
N PHE A 548 10.29 -4.72 -25.69
CA PHE A 548 9.33 -5.81 -25.85
C PHE A 548 9.96 -7.12 -25.47
N GLU A 549 9.10 -8.01 -25.01
CA GLU A 549 9.42 -9.41 -24.80
C GLU A 549 8.30 -10.19 -25.48
N VAL A 550 8.66 -10.93 -26.53
CA VAL A 550 7.68 -11.62 -27.37
C VAL A 550 8.05 -13.09 -27.49
N GLN A 551 7.04 -13.93 -27.32
CA GLN A 551 7.13 -15.36 -27.55
C GLN A 551 6.59 -15.66 -28.95
N LEU A 552 7.28 -16.48 -29.70
CA LEU A 552 6.86 -16.96 -31.00
C LEU A 552 6.72 -18.48 -30.98
N ASN A 553 5.70 -18.97 -31.68
CA ASN A 553 5.50 -20.39 -31.94
C ASN A 553 5.87 -20.69 -33.40
N LYS A 554 6.56 -21.80 -33.63
CA LYS A 554 6.89 -22.26 -34.98
C LYS A 554 5.67 -22.72 -35.77
#